data_AF-A0A523IKG9-F1
#
_entry.id   AF-A0A523IKG9-F1
#
_cell.length_a   1.000
_cell.length_b   1.000
_cell.length_c   1.000
_cell.angle_alpha   90.00
_cell.angle_beta   90.00
_cell.angle_gamma   90.00
#
_symmetry.space_group_name_H-M   'P 1'
#
loop_
_entity.id
_entity.type
_entity.pdbx_description
1 polymer ?
#
loop_
_entity_poly.entity_id
_entity_poly.type
_entity_poly.pdbx_seq_one_letter_code
_entity_poly.pdbx_strand_id
1 'polypeptide(L)'
;MRAGWARRPSGASTSIELVSSRRGELDREIARVRQGGGAAAHEKAAAQGKLFARKRLELLLDPESFIEDALFANVGAQDLPADGVITGSGRIQDRPVCVMANDSTVKAGSWGKRTVEKILRIQEQAERRRIPMLYLVDSAGARITDQVEMFPGRRGAGRIFFNQVRLSGMVPQVCCLFGPSAAGGAYIPAFCDLVFMVEGNASMYLGSPRMAEMVVGERTTLEEMGGARMHCSVSGCGDVLCETEAEAIEGARRYLSYLPSSCGAAIPRVEPVAPRVDITTLGSCVPSDENRPFDIFEVIDRVVDSDSFFEIKALFARELVTGFAHIDGHPVGILANQPKWKGGVLFVDSADKGARFIWLCDAFGLPLLYLVDVPGFMIGSKVEREGIIRAGAKMISAVSEASVPRISVIVRKAYGAGLYAMCGPGFSPDACLALPSAKIAVMGPEAAVNAVFYNRIQAEPEAERPALIAKLREEYRRDVDLMLLAAELVVDDVVPFERLRDDLVARFAALHDRPPDARPPKKHGVFPV
;
A
#
# COMPACT_ATOMS: atom_id res chain seq x y z
N MET A 1 -37.73 66.83 -48.78
CA MET A 1 -36.78 65.98 -48.02
C MET A 1 -37.47 64.65 -47.68
N ARG A 2 -37.21 63.59 -48.45
CA ARG A 2 -37.56 62.21 -48.09
C ARG A 2 -36.25 61.45 -47.95
N ALA A 3 -35.76 61.30 -46.73
CA ALA A 3 -34.56 60.52 -46.44
C ALA A 3 -34.98 59.05 -46.24
N GLY A 4 -34.50 58.18 -47.13
CA GLY A 4 -34.72 56.74 -47.07
C GLY A 4 -34.03 56.12 -45.86
N TRP A 5 -34.74 55.24 -45.16
CA TRP A 5 -34.14 54.30 -44.24
C TRP A 5 -33.38 53.24 -45.04
N ALA A 6 -32.05 53.38 -45.11
CA ALA A 6 -31.18 52.33 -45.61
C ALA A 6 -31.19 51.15 -44.61
N ARG A 7 -31.52 49.95 -45.10
CA ARG A 7 -31.33 48.69 -44.37
C ARG A 7 -29.87 48.59 -43.92
N ARG A 8 -29.65 48.39 -42.60
CA ARG A 8 -28.34 47.99 -42.08
C ARG A 8 -27.95 46.64 -42.69
N PRO A 9 -26.69 46.43 -43.09
CA PRO A 9 -26.22 45.11 -43.52
C PRO A 9 -26.37 44.11 -42.37
N SER A 10 -26.76 42.89 -42.71
CA SER A 10 -26.99 41.76 -41.82
C SER A 10 -25.71 41.30 -41.11
N GLY A 11 -25.42 41.88 -39.95
CA GLY A 11 -24.30 41.50 -39.07
C GLY A 11 -24.38 40.08 -38.49
N ALA A 12 -25.47 39.35 -38.73
CA ALA A 12 -25.65 37.96 -38.28
C ALA A 12 -24.79 36.95 -39.09
N SER A 13 -24.55 37.20 -40.38
CA SER A 13 -23.79 36.28 -41.24
C SER A 13 -22.30 36.26 -40.87
N THR A 14 -21.69 37.44 -40.68
CA THR A 14 -20.28 37.60 -40.32
C THR A 14 -19.98 37.08 -38.91
N SER A 15 -20.94 37.17 -37.97
CA SER A 15 -20.78 36.60 -36.63
C SER A 15 -20.84 35.07 -36.62
N ILE A 16 -21.69 34.47 -37.46
CA ILE A 16 -21.83 33.00 -37.55
C ILE A 16 -20.59 32.40 -38.21
N GLU A 17 -20.05 33.02 -39.27
CA GLU A 17 -18.81 32.60 -39.91
C GLU A 17 -17.60 32.71 -38.98
N LEU A 18 -17.51 33.79 -38.19
CA LEU A 18 -16.43 33.96 -37.20
C LEU A 18 -16.46 32.88 -36.11
N VAL A 19 -17.66 32.53 -35.63
CA VAL A 19 -17.86 31.44 -34.65
C VAL A 19 -17.54 30.08 -35.26
N SER A 20 -17.92 29.84 -36.52
CA SER A 20 -17.59 28.61 -37.25
C SER A 20 -16.08 28.44 -37.47
N SER A 21 -15.38 29.52 -37.84
CA SER A 21 -13.92 29.51 -38.00
C SER A 21 -13.21 29.21 -36.68
N ARG A 22 -13.62 29.87 -35.59
CA ARG A 22 -13.09 29.62 -34.23
C ARG A 22 -13.36 28.19 -33.75
N ARG A 23 -14.49 27.59 -34.12
CA ARG A 23 -14.76 26.17 -33.85
C ARG A 23 -13.78 25.26 -34.58
N GLY A 24 -13.54 25.50 -35.86
CA GLY A 24 -12.57 24.71 -36.63
C GLY A 24 -11.12 24.86 -36.15
N GLU A 25 -10.73 26.03 -35.64
CA GLU A 25 -9.44 26.22 -34.95
C GLU A 25 -9.39 25.48 -33.61
N LEU A 26 -10.45 25.58 -32.80
CA LEU A 26 -10.56 24.88 -31.53
C LEU A 26 -10.44 23.36 -31.70
N ASP A 27 -11.17 22.77 -32.64
CA ASP A 27 -11.17 21.33 -32.89
C ASP A 27 -9.77 20.84 -33.33
N ARG A 28 -9.07 21.64 -34.15
CA ARG A 28 -7.68 21.37 -34.56
C ARG A 28 -6.72 21.42 -33.37
N GLU A 29 -6.84 22.42 -32.50
CA GLU A 29 -6.00 22.53 -31.30
C GLU A 29 -6.29 21.41 -30.30
N ILE A 30 -7.55 21.03 -30.10
CA ILE A 30 -7.92 19.88 -29.26
C ILE A 30 -7.28 18.60 -29.81
N ALA A 31 -7.41 18.35 -31.12
CA ALA A 31 -6.83 17.17 -31.76
C ALA A 31 -5.30 17.15 -31.59
N ARG A 32 -4.62 18.28 -31.83
CA ARG A 32 -3.16 18.41 -31.66
C ARG A 32 -2.73 18.17 -30.21
N VAL A 33 -3.37 18.81 -29.24
CA VAL A 33 -2.99 18.64 -27.82
C VAL A 33 -3.26 17.21 -27.34
N ARG A 34 -4.34 16.57 -27.82
CA ARG A 34 -4.66 15.18 -27.46
C ARG A 34 -3.69 14.16 -28.03
N GLN A 35 -3.00 14.47 -29.14
CA GLN A 35 -1.96 13.61 -29.71
C GLN A 35 -0.70 13.50 -28.82
N GLY A 36 -0.50 14.42 -27.87
CA GLY A 36 0.71 14.42 -27.04
C GLY A 36 1.96 14.79 -27.86
N GLY A 37 3.08 14.11 -27.60
CA GLY A 37 4.32 14.31 -28.33
C GLY A 37 4.26 13.90 -29.80
N GLY A 38 5.35 14.16 -30.54
CA GLY A 38 5.47 13.78 -31.96
C GLY A 38 5.61 12.26 -32.17
N ALA A 39 5.42 11.81 -33.41
CA ALA A 39 5.44 10.38 -33.79
C ALA A 39 6.69 9.62 -33.29
N ALA A 40 7.87 10.22 -33.43
CA ALA A 40 9.12 9.60 -32.95
C ALA A 40 9.14 9.32 -31.43
N ALA A 41 8.45 10.15 -30.63
CA ALA A 41 8.34 9.94 -29.19
C ALA A 41 7.39 8.77 -28.85
N HIS A 42 6.29 8.65 -29.62
CA HIS A 42 5.38 7.50 -29.52
C HIS A 42 6.05 6.20 -29.96
N GLU A 43 6.78 6.21 -31.08
CA GLU A 43 7.54 5.04 -31.56
C GLU A 43 8.58 4.59 -30.52
N LYS A 44 9.29 5.54 -29.91
CA LYS A 44 10.25 5.23 -28.84
C LYS A 44 9.56 4.63 -27.61
N ALA A 45 8.41 5.17 -27.18
CA ALA A 45 7.65 4.63 -26.06
C ALA A 45 7.13 3.21 -26.37
N ALA A 46 6.59 3.00 -27.57
CA ALA A 46 6.11 1.69 -28.02
C ALA A 46 7.25 0.65 -28.10
N ALA A 47 8.43 1.04 -28.56
CA ALA A 47 9.61 0.17 -28.56
C ALA A 47 10.07 -0.25 -27.16
N GLN A 48 9.67 0.50 -26.12
CA GLN A 48 9.90 0.19 -24.70
C GLN A 48 8.69 -0.53 -24.06
N GLY A 49 7.68 -0.91 -24.85
CA GLY A 49 6.46 -1.54 -24.35
C GLY A 49 5.58 -0.61 -23.52
N LYS A 50 5.76 0.72 -23.61
CA LYS A 50 5.00 1.69 -22.82
C LYS A 50 3.72 2.12 -23.51
N LEU A 51 2.64 2.28 -22.73
CA LEU A 51 1.40 2.84 -23.24
C LEU A 51 1.45 4.37 -23.23
N PHE A 52 0.74 4.97 -24.19
CA PHE A 52 0.49 6.42 -24.15
C PHE A 52 -0.33 6.80 -22.91
N ALA A 53 -0.06 7.97 -22.33
CA ALA A 53 -0.71 8.45 -21.11
C ALA A 53 -2.24 8.45 -21.18
N ARG A 54 -2.83 8.85 -22.30
CA ARG A 54 -4.30 8.80 -22.48
C ARG A 54 -4.82 7.38 -22.58
N LYS A 55 -4.04 6.45 -23.14
CA LYS A 55 -4.41 5.04 -23.17
C LYS A 55 -4.42 4.43 -21.77
N ARG A 56 -3.47 4.81 -20.91
CA ARG A 56 -3.49 4.43 -19.48
C ARG A 56 -4.76 4.92 -18.78
N LEU A 57 -5.20 6.16 -19.06
CA LEU A 57 -6.45 6.70 -18.52
C LEU A 57 -7.69 5.96 -19.02
N GLU A 58 -7.73 5.57 -20.30
CA GLU A 58 -8.83 4.76 -20.87
C GLU A 58 -8.95 3.38 -20.22
N LEU A 59 -7.82 2.75 -19.87
CA LEU A 59 -7.82 1.46 -19.18
C LEU A 59 -8.21 1.61 -17.71
N LEU A 60 -7.79 2.71 -17.08
CA LEU A 60 -8.02 2.95 -15.66
C LEU A 60 -9.47 3.34 -15.35
N LEU A 61 -10.03 4.26 -16.15
CA LEU A 61 -11.30 4.91 -15.85
C LEU A 61 -12.46 4.23 -16.57
N ASP A 62 -13.64 4.30 -15.96
CA ASP A 62 -14.85 3.77 -16.57
C ASP A 62 -15.15 4.51 -17.89
N PRO A 63 -15.74 3.83 -18.90
CA PRO A 63 -16.00 4.40 -20.21
C PRO A 63 -16.75 5.74 -20.14
N GLU A 64 -16.31 6.69 -20.97
CA GLU A 64 -16.91 8.03 -21.11
C GLU A 64 -17.01 8.84 -19.80
N SER A 65 -16.27 8.46 -18.75
CA SER A 65 -16.30 9.16 -17.46
C SER A 65 -15.26 10.28 -17.32
N PHE A 66 -14.19 10.25 -18.12
CA PHE A 66 -13.06 11.15 -17.94
C PHE A 66 -13.36 12.59 -18.38
N ILE A 67 -13.17 13.52 -17.46
CA ILE A 67 -13.29 14.96 -17.65
C ILE A 67 -11.90 15.56 -17.42
N GLU A 68 -11.26 15.98 -18.51
CA GLU A 68 -9.92 16.55 -18.49
C GLU A 68 -9.94 18.04 -18.13
N ASP A 69 -9.05 18.42 -17.21
CA ASP A 69 -8.82 19.81 -16.81
C ASP A 69 -7.56 20.39 -17.43
N ALA A 70 -7.65 21.68 -17.80
CA ALA A 70 -6.52 22.47 -18.30
C ALA A 70 -5.79 21.81 -19.50
N LEU A 71 -6.58 21.28 -20.45
CA LEU A 71 -6.11 20.72 -21.72
C LEU A 71 -5.15 21.68 -22.43
N PHE A 72 -5.53 22.96 -22.57
CA PHE A 72 -4.75 23.98 -23.28
C PHE A 72 -3.56 24.56 -22.51
N ALA A 73 -3.13 23.91 -21.42
CA ALA A 73 -1.91 24.33 -20.73
C ALA A 73 -0.73 24.33 -21.71
N ASN A 74 -0.05 25.48 -21.79
CA ASN A 74 1.09 25.71 -22.67
C ASN A 74 0.80 25.54 -24.18
N VAL A 75 -0.46 25.68 -24.61
CA VAL A 75 -0.89 25.47 -26.01
C VAL A 75 -0.08 26.30 -27.03
N GLY A 76 0.40 27.49 -26.66
CA GLY A 76 1.23 28.34 -27.52
C GLY A 76 2.63 27.79 -27.80
N ALA A 77 3.13 26.85 -26.98
CA ALA A 77 4.37 26.13 -27.23
C ALA A 77 4.03 24.82 -27.98
N GLN A 78 4.47 24.73 -29.23
CA GLN A 78 4.12 23.61 -30.11
C GLN A 78 4.60 22.24 -29.58
N ASP A 79 5.70 22.22 -28.85
CA ASP A 79 6.38 21.03 -28.31
C ASP A 79 6.01 20.70 -26.86
N LEU A 80 5.03 21.40 -26.27
CA LEU A 80 4.58 21.25 -24.88
C LEU A 80 3.04 21.08 -24.74
N PRO A 81 2.39 20.20 -25.52
CA PRO A 81 0.95 19.97 -25.38
C PRO A 81 0.60 19.53 -23.96
N ALA A 82 -0.42 20.17 -23.38
CA ALA A 82 -0.87 20.01 -21.99
C ALA A 82 0.23 20.19 -20.92
N ASP A 83 1.39 20.76 -21.30
CA ASP A 83 2.64 20.82 -20.53
C ASP A 83 3.13 19.46 -19.98
N GLY A 84 2.91 18.38 -20.74
CA GLY A 84 3.42 17.03 -20.42
C GLY A 84 2.76 16.33 -19.25
N VAL A 85 1.58 16.80 -18.82
CA VAL A 85 0.75 16.11 -17.82
C VAL A 85 -0.73 16.27 -18.16
N ILE A 86 -1.47 15.17 -18.04
CA ILE A 86 -2.92 15.11 -18.16
C ILE A 86 -3.49 15.01 -16.75
N THR A 87 -4.46 15.86 -16.43
CA THR A 87 -5.10 15.90 -15.12
C THR A 87 -6.60 15.99 -15.29
N GLY A 88 -7.37 15.39 -14.40
CA GLY A 88 -8.81 15.50 -14.46
C GLY A 88 -9.49 14.60 -13.44
N SER A 89 -10.80 14.44 -13.59
CA SER A 89 -11.58 13.51 -12.78
C SER A 89 -12.32 12.52 -13.66
N GLY A 90 -12.60 11.34 -13.11
CA GLY A 90 -13.35 10.28 -13.78
C GLY A 90 -14.03 9.39 -12.77
N ARG A 91 -14.40 8.18 -13.19
CA ARG A 91 -14.94 7.15 -12.31
C ARG A 91 -14.14 5.86 -12.40
N ILE A 92 -14.06 5.12 -11.30
CA ILE A 92 -13.61 3.73 -11.24
C ILE A 92 -14.68 2.97 -10.49
N GLN A 93 -15.31 1.99 -11.16
CA GLN A 93 -16.44 1.23 -10.58
C GLN A 93 -17.53 2.18 -10.04
N ASP A 94 -17.90 3.16 -10.86
CA ASP A 94 -18.87 4.24 -10.59
C ASP A 94 -18.49 5.22 -9.47
N ARG A 95 -17.32 5.06 -8.84
CA ARG A 95 -16.85 5.94 -7.78
C ARG A 95 -15.98 7.05 -8.34
N PRO A 96 -16.22 8.32 -7.96
CA PRO A 96 -15.45 9.45 -8.47
C PRO A 96 -13.98 9.38 -8.01
N VAL A 97 -13.05 9.68 -8.92
CA VAL A 97 -11.61 9.75 -8.63
C VAL A 97 -10.98 10.97 -9.30
N CYS A 98 -9.87 11.44 -8.73
CA CYS A 98 -8.96 12.40 -9.33
C CYS A 98 -7.73 11.69 -9.89
N VAL A 99 -7.24 12.13 -11.04
CA VAL A 99 -6.09 11.51 -11.72
C VAL A 99 -5.08 12.55 -12.19
N MET A 100 -3.81 12.20 -12.07
CA MET A 100 -2.68 12.83 -12.75
C MET A 100 -1.98 11.75 -13.59
N ALA A 101 -1.69 12.04 -14.86
CA ALA A 101 -0.92 11.17 -15.74
C ALA A 101 0.19 11.93 -16.45
N ASN A 102 1.44 11.53 -16.21
CA ASN A 102 2.57 12.07 -16.95
C ASN A 102 2.56 11.55 -18.38
N ASP A 103 2.82 12.45 -19.33
CA ASP A 103 3.03 12.12 -20.72
C ASP A 103 4.53 12.13 -21.04
N SER A 104 5.13 10.94 -21.02
CA SER A 104 6.55 10.77 -21.33
C SER A 104 6.91 11.10 -22.78
N THR A 105 5.92 11.18 -23.68
CA THR A 105 6.16 11.61 -25.07
C THR A 105 6.43 13.12 -25.18
N VAL A 106 6.04 13.91 -24.17
CA VAL A 106 6.24 15.37 -24.11
C VAL A 106 7.38 15.68 -23.15
N LYS A 107 8.56 15.99 -23.70
CA LYS A 107 9.79 16.29 -22.93
C LYS A 107 10.06 15.27 -21.81
N ALA A 108 9.88 13.98 -22.08
CA ALA A 108 10.08 12.90 -21.11
C ALA A 108 9.23 13.06 -19.82
N GLY A 109 8.06 13.70 -19.91
CA GLY A 109 7.17 13.95 -18.78
C GLY A 109 7.76 14.94 -17.76
N SER A 110 8.80 15.69 -18.12
CA SER A 110 9.49 16.60 -17.21
C SER A 110 8.60 17.76 -16.74
N TRP A 111 8.73 18.11 -15.47
CA TRP A 111 7.89 19.09 -14.81
C TRP A 111 8.34 20.51 -15.12
N GLY A 112 7.48 21.26 -15.81
CA GLY A 112 7.55 22.70 -15.93
C GLY A 112 6.62 23.41 -14.95
N LYS A 113 6.57 24.75 -15.04
CA LYS A 113 5.70 25.58 -14.20
C LYS A 113 4.22 25.19 -14.28
N ARG A 114 3.71 24.94 -15.50
CA ARG A 114 2.29 24.60 -15.69
C ARG A 114 2.01 23.13 -15.36
N THR A 115 2.99 22.23 -15.55
CA THR A 115 2.91 20.86 -15.04
C THR A 115 2.62 20.88 -13.54
N VAL A 116 3.46 21.56 -12.75
CA VAL A 116 3.27 21.65 -11.29
C VAL A 116 1.91 22.25 -10.94
N GLU A 117 1.53 23.38 -11.55
CA GLU A 117 0.23 24.01 -11.28
C GLU A 117 -0.96 23.08 -11.56
N LYS A 118 -0.91 22.27 -12.63
CA LYS A 118 -1.95 21.27 -12.92
C LYS A 118 -2.03 20.20 -11.83
N ILE A 119 -0.88 19.69 -11.37
CA ILE A 119 -0.80 18.69 -10.30
C ILE A 119 -1.38 19.24 -9.00
N LEU A 120 -1.02 20.47 -8.63
CA LEU A 120 -1.55 21.13 -7.44
C LEU A 120 -3.07 21.30 -7.52
N ARG A 121 -3.58 21.77 -8.66
CA ARG A 121 -5.02 21.98 -8.86
C ARG A 121 -5.80 20.68 -8.71
N ILE A 122 -5.31 19.55 -9.23
CA ILE A 122 -6.02 18.28 -9.11
C ILE A 122 -5.94 17.67 -7.71
N GLN A 123 -4.82 17.82 -7.00
CA GLN A 123 -4.71 17.46 -5.57
C GLN A 123 -5.69 18.28 -4.72
N GLU A 124 -5.80 19.58 -4.97
CA GLU A 124 -6.75 20.46 -4.28
C GLU A 124 -8.21 20.07 -4.59
N GLN A 125 -8.51 19.50 -5.77
CA GLN A 125 -9.83 18.94 -6.07
C GLN A 125 -10.08 17.65 -5.29
N ALA A 126 -9.12 16.73 -5.24
CA ALA A 126 -9.21 15.51 -4.44
C ALA A 126 -9.45 15.84 -2.96
N GLU A 127 -8.75 16.85 -2.44
CA GLU A 127 -8.91 17.34 -1.07
C GLU A 127 -10.33 17.88 -0.82
N ARG A 128 -10.78 18.85 -1.64
CA ARG A 128 -12.10 19.49 -1.47
C ARG A 128 -13.27 18.52 -1.61
N ARG A 129 -13.14 17.57 -2.55
CA ARG A 129 -14.20 16.60 -2.85
C ARG A 129 -14.12 15.34 -1.99
N ARG A 130 -13.01 15.14 -1.27
CA ARG A 130 -12.72 13.94 -0.48
C ARG A 130 -12.88 12.66 -1.30
N ILE A 131 -12.16 12.61 -2.43
CA ILE A 131 -12.16 11.46 -3.34
C ILE A 131 -10.73 10.96 -3.60
N PRO A 132 -10.55 9.67 -3.98
CA PRO A 132 -9.22 9.10 -4.21
C PRO A 132 -8.41 9.86 -5.25
N MET A 133 -7.09 9.86 -5.07
CA MET A 133 -6.12 10.49 -5.97
C MET A 133 -5.18 9.44 -6.55
N LEU A 134 -5.15 9.32 -7.87
CA LEU A 134 -4.26 8.41 -8.58
C LEU A 134 -3.17 9.16 -9.34
N TYR A 135 -1.94 8.67 -9.18
CA TYR A 135 -0.73 9.17 -9.81
C TYR A 135 -0.21 8.15 -10.81
N LEU A 136 -0.36 8.41 -12.11
CA LEU A 136 0.19 7.63 -13.20
C LEU A 136 1.53 8.26 -13.60
N VAL A 137 2.63 7.75 -13.03
CA VAL A 137 3.95 8.40 -13.07
C VAL A 137 4.84 7.78 -14.14
N ASP A 138 5.39 8.65 -14.99
CA ASP A 138 6.37 8.34 -16.05
C ASP A 138 7.09 9.65 -16.41
N SER A 139 8.02 10.07 -15.55
CA SER A 139 8.62 11.42 -15.59
C SER A 139 10.12 11.42 -15.30
N ALA A 140 10.88 12.09 -16.15
CA ALA A 140 12.31 12.35 -15.94
C ALA A 140 12.61 13.37 -14.81
N GLY A 141 11.59 13.87 -14.11
CA GLY A 141 11.73 14.82 -13.00
C GLY A 141 11.66 16.28 -13.47
N ALA A 142 12.53 17.13 -12.93
CA ALA A 142 12.50 18.58 -13.14
C ALA A 142 12.89 19.00 -14.56
N ARG A 143 12.11 19.90 -15.19
CA ARG A 143 12.54 20.61 -16.40
C ARG A 143 13.47 21.76 -15.99
N ILE A 144 14.78 21.54 -16.13
CA ILE A 144 15.82 22.45 -15.59
C ILE A 144 15.76 23.86 -16.18
N THR A 145 15.29 24.01 -17.42
CA THR A 145 15.09 25.33 -18.05
C THR A 145 14.08 26.21 -17.30
N ASP A 146 13.15 25.60 -16.56
CA ASP A 146 12.02 26.27 -15.90
C ASP A 146 12.24 26.35 -14.37
N GLN A 147 13.44 26.03 -13.89
CA GLN A 147 13.70 25.75 -12.46
C GLN A 147 13.22 26.85 -11.51
N VAL A 148 13.40 28.14 -11.86
CA VAL A 148 13.03 29.25 -10.97
C VAL A 148 11.52 29.35 -10.79
N GLU A 149 10.75 29.11 -11.85
CA GLU A 149 9.29 29.20 -11.80
C GLU A 149 8.65 27.92 -11.27
N MET A 150 9.32 26.77 -11.46
CA MET A 150 8.80 25.46 -11.14
C MET A 150 9.18 24.97 -9.74
N PHE A 151 10.36 25.32 -9.20
CA PHE A 151 10.90 24.70 -8.00
C PHE A 151 10.75 25.52 -6.70
N PRO A 152 11.42 26.68 -6.51
CA PRO A 152 11.51 27.33 -5.20
C PRO A 152 10.26 28.14 -4.78
N GLY A 153 9.30 28.34 -5.68
CA GLY A 153 8.11 29.15 -5.41
C GLY A 153 7.16 28.53 -4.38
N ARG A 154 6.27 29.34 -3.79
CA ARG A 154 5.22 28.87 -2.85
C ARG A 154 4.26 27.84 -3.46
N ARG A 155 4.08 27.90 -4.78
CA ARG A 155 3.36 26.91 -5.59
C ARG A 155 4.31 26.13 -6.52
N GLY A 156 5.59 26.05 -6.15
CA GLY A 156 6.58 25.22 -6.83
C GLY A 156 6.45 23.75 -6.42
N ALA A 157 7.34 22.90 -6.94
CA ALA A 157 7.26 21.44 -6.84
C ALA A 157 7.13 20.94 -5.38
N GLY A 158 7.74 21.61 -4.41
CA GLY A 158 7.62 21.26 -2.98
C GLY A 158 6.17 21.28 -2.47
N ARG A 159 5.28 22.07 -3.10
CA ARG A 159 3.86 22.14 -2.75
C ARG A 159 3.10 20.85 -3.08
N ILE A 160 3.58 20.05 -4.03
CA ILE A 160 3.00 18.75 -4.38
C ILE A 160 3.08 17.82 -3.17
N PHE A 161 4.24 17.74 -2.53
CA PHE A 161 4.48 16.88 -1.37
C PHE A 161 3.75 17.39 -0.13
N PHE A 162 3.73 18.72 0.07
CA PHE A 162 2.92 19.32 1.13
C PHE A 162 1.44 18.91 1.01
N ASN A 163 0.89 18.89 -0.20
CA ASN A 163 -0.48 18.43 -0.43
C ASN A 163 -0.63 16.92 -0.22
N GLN A 164 0.30 16.07 -0.66
CA GLN A 164 0.24 14.62 -0.41
C GLN A 164 0.23 14.29 1.09
N VAL A 165 1.06 14.99 1.89
CA VAL A 165 1.07 14.83 3.34
C VAL A 165 -0.26 15.25 3.97
N ARG A 166 -0.91 16.31 3.45
CA ARG A 166 -2.26 16.70 3.90
C ARG A 166 -3.35 15.70 3.51
N LEU A 167 -3.21 15.06 2.36
CA LEU A 167 -4.14 14.06 1.85
C LEU A 167 -3.95 12.69 2.53
N SER A 168 -2.78 12.43 3.11
CA SER A 168 -2.41 11.17 3.78
C SER A 168 -3.44 10.78 4.84
N GLY A 169 -4.01 9.58 4.71
CA GLY A 169 -5.06 9.07 5.60
C GLY A 169 -6.40 9.81 5.49
N MET A 170 -6.55 10.78 4.59
CA MET A 170 -7.82 11.46 4.32
C MET A 170 -8.51 10.89 3.08
N VAL A 171 -7.76 10.69 2.00
CA VAL A 171 -8.24 10.05 0.76
C VAL A 171 -7.21 9.01 0.33
N PRO A 172 -7.63 7.88 -0.28
CA PRO A 172 -6.67 6.93 -0.84
C PRO A 172 -5.80 7.59 -1.91
N GLN A 173 -4.48 7.45 -1.79
CA GLN A 173 -3.47 7.93 -2.72
C GLN A 173 -2.75 6.73 -3.35
N VAL A 174 -2.92 6.52 -4.65
CA VAL A 174 -2.37 5.34 -5.36
C VAL A 174 -1.41 5.79 -6.45
N CYS A 175 -0.22 5.19 -6.50
CA CYS A 175 0.73 5.41 -7.58
C CYS A 175 0.84 4.16 -8.48
N CYS A 176 0.69 4.36 -9.78
CA CYS A 176 1.17 3.39 -10.78
C CYS A 176 2.40 4.00 -11.44
N LEU A 177 3.56 3.42 -11.17
CA LEU A 177 4.83 3.85 -11.72
C LEU A 177 5.13 3.04 -12.98
N PHE A 178 5.05 3.69 -14.13
CA PHE A 178 5.27 3.08 -15.46
C PHE A 178 6.63 3.41 -16.05
N GLY A 179 7.42 4.23 -15.34
CA GLY A 179 8.64 4.80 -15.86
C GLY A 179 9.53 5.39 -14.78
N PRO A 180 10.48 6.26 -15.15
CA PRO A 180 11.30 6.94 -14.18
C PRO A 180 10.46 7.85 -13.28
N SER A 181 10.94 7.98 -12.04
CA SER A 181 10.53 8.97 -11.05
C SER A 181 11.79 9.44 -10.32
N ALA A 182 12.44 10.45 -10.90
CA ALA A 182 13.78 10.86 -10.49
C ALA A 182 13.77 12.02 -9.49
N ALA A 183 14.77 12.06 -8.60
CA ALA A 183 15.03 13.12 -7.63
C ALA A 183 13.77 13.44 -6.79
N GLY A 184 13.32 14.69 -6.81
CA GLY A 184 12.08 15.09 -6.11
C GLY A 184 10.85 14.30 -6.58
N GLY A 185 10.83 13.86 -7.84
CA GLY A 185 9.76 13.02 -8.38
C GLY A 185 9.55 11.74 -7.58
N ALA A 186 10.64 11.13 -7.08
CA ALA A 186 10.62 9.89 -6.31
C ALA A 186 9.78 10.00 -5.02
N TYR A 187 9.54 11.22 -4.53
CA TYR A 187 8.67 11.41 -3.36
C TYR A 187 7.17 11.27 -3.67
N ILE A 188 6.71 11.44 -4.92
CA ILE A 188 5.31 11.18 -5.26
C ILE A 188 4.90 9.74 -4.89
N PRO A 189 5.56 8.68 -5.40
CA PRO A 189 5.24 7.32 -4.98
C PRO A 189 5.48 7.10 -3.49
N ALA A 190 6.55 7.67 -2.90
CA ALA A 190 6.86 7.45 -1.49
C ALA A 190 5.79 7.97 -0.51
N PHE A 191 5.03 9.00 -0.90
CA PHE A 191 3.90 9.53 -0.11
C PHE A 191 2.54 8.88 -0.45
N CYS A 192 2.49 7.91 -1.38
CA CYS A 192 1.26 7.19 -1.67
C CYS A 192 1.02 6.04 -0.68
N ASP A 193 -0.23 5.65 -0.55
CA ASP A 193 -0.67 4.53 0.28
C ASP A 193 -0.33 3.18 -0.37
N LEU A 194 -0.36 3.13 -1.71
CA LEU A 194 0.05 1.96 -2.49
C LEU A 194 0.82 2.37 -3.76
N VAL A 195 1.90 1.65 -4.07
CA VAL A 195 2.76 1.84 -5.24
C VAL A 195 2.87 0.56 -6.07
N PHE A 196 2.26 0.56 -7.25
CA PHE A 196 2.51 -0.43 -8.29
C PHE A 196 3.72 -0.01 -9.12
N MET A 197 4.64 -0.94 -9.38
CA MET A 197 5.83 -0.69 -10.20
C MET A 197 5.91 -1.72 -11.33
N VAL A 198 6.04 -1.25 -12.58
CA VAL A 198 6.18 -2.13 -13.75
C VAL A 198 7.62 -2.55 -13.94
N GLU A 199 7.86 -3.85 -13.94
CA GLU A 199 9.18 -4.46 -14.09
C GLU A 199 9.87 -4.05 -15.41
N GLY A 200 11.17 -3.76 -15.33
CA GLY A 200 11.99 -3.30 -16.47
C GLY A 200 11.72 -1.88 -16.98
N ASN A 201 10.63 -1.25 -16.54
CA ASN A 201 10.24 0.10 -16.97
C ASN A 201 10.27 1.12 -15.83
N ALA A 202 9.75 0.75 -14.66
CA ALA A 202 9.64 1.63 -13.51
C ALA A 202 10.96 1.75 -12.77
N SER A 203 11.33 3.00 -12.44
CA SER A 203 12.49 3.25 -11.59
C SER A 203 12.28 4.47 -10.71
N MET A 204 12.78 4.47 -9.48
CA MET A 204 12.82 5.65 -8.62
C MET A 204 14.17 5.78 -7.92
N TYR A 205 14.70 7.01 -7.86
CA TYR A 205 16.00 7.26 -7.25
C TYR A 205 16.17 8.74 -6.96
N LEU A 206 16.93 9.09 -5.91
CA LEU A 206 17.28 10.49 -5.63
C LEU A 206 18.30 11.04 -6.62
N GLY A 207 19.19 10.17 -7.11
CA GLY A 207 20.23 10.49 -8.08
C GLY A 207 20.37 9.37 -9.08
N SER A 208 20.57 9.69 -10.36
CA SER A 208 20.80 8.65 -11.37
C SER A 208 22.11 7.90 -11.12
N PRO A 209 22.28 6.67 -11.64
CA PRO A 209 23.56 5.94 -11.53
C PRO A 209 24.77 6.74 -12.01
N ARG A 210 24.60 7.50 -13.10
CA ARG A 210 25.62 8.43 -13.60
C ARG A 210 26.02 9.48 -12.56
N MET A 211 25.06 9.99 -11.80
CA MET A 211 25.31 10.98 -10.74
C MET A 211 26.03 10.34 -9.55
N ALA A 212 25.66 9.12 -9.17
CA ALA A 212 26.35 8.37 -8.12
C ALA A 212 27.80 8.09 -8.47
N GLU A 213 28.08 7.69 -9.71
CA GLU A 213 29.46 7.47 -10.18
C GLU A 213 30.27 8.78 -10.13
N MET A 214 29.71 9.90 -10.60
CA MET A 214 30.41 11.17 -10.63
C MET A 214 30.67 11.76 -9.23
N VAL A 215 29.74 11.58 -8.28
CA VAL A 215 29.80 12.25 -6.96
C VAL A 215 30.42 11.36 -5.89
N VAL A 216 30.13 10.06 -5.91
CA VAL A 216 30.50 9.10 -4.85
C VAL A 216 31.43 7.99 -5.35
N GLY A 217 31.61 7.87 -6.68
CA GLY A 217 32.46 6.83 -7.29
C GLY A 217 31.80 5.45 -7.37
N GLU A 218 30.53 5.34 -7.02
CA GLU A 218 29.78 4.08 -7.10
C GLU A 218 29.33 3.79 -8.53
N ARG A 219 29.71 2.63 -9.06
CA ARG A 219 29.24 2.13 -10.36
C ARG A 219 28.13 1.13 -10.15
N THR A 220 26.96 1.43 -10.71
CA THR A 220 25.75 0.62 -10.58
C THR A 220 24.84 0.81 -11.79
N THR A 221 23.83 -0.03 -11.94
CA THR A 221 22.82 0.07 -13.00
C THR A 221 21.55 0.76 -12.50
N LEU A 222 20.66 1.15 -13.44
CA LEU A 222 19.33 1.67 -13.07
C LEU A 222 18.51 0.64 -12.29
N GLU A 223 18.58 -0.63 -12.68
CA GLU A 223 17.85 -1.72 -12.04
C GLU A 223 18.35 -2.00 -10.62
N GLU A 224 19.68 -2.05 -10.42
CA GLU A 224 20.27 -2.26 -9.10
C GLU A 224 20.04 -1.08 -8.16
N MET A 225 20.12 0.16 -8.67
CA MET A 225 19.98 1.37 -7.85
C MET A 225 18.53 1.74 -7.55
N GLY A 226 17.62 1.52 -8.49
CA GLY A 226 16.28 2.10 -8.43
C GLY A 226 15.21 1.34 -9.18
N GLY A 227 15.46 0.10 -9.62
CA GLY A 227 14.50 -0.69 -10.40
C GLY A 227 13.30 -1.15 -9.59
N ALA A 228 12.22 -1.51 -10.29
CA ALA A 228 10.96 -1.97 -9.72
C ALA A 228 11.15 -3.14 -8.72
N ARG A 229 11.89 -4.17 -9.12
CA ARG A 229 12.12 -5.36 -8.31
C ARG A 229 12.91 -5.03 -7.04
N MET A 230 13.96 -4.22 -7.15
CA MET A 230 14.76 -3.78 -6.00
C MET A 230 13.89 -3.06 -4.97
N HIS A 231 13.03 -2.13 -5.40
CA HIS A 231 12.13 -1.41 -4.49
C HIS A 231 11.03 -2.29 -3.89
N CYS A 232 10.58 -3.32 -4.61
CA CYS A 232 9.56 -4.24 -4.11
C CYS A 232 10.13 -5.34 -3.18
N SER A 233 11.43 -5.66 -3.28
CA SER A 233 12.03 -6.77 -2.50
C SER A 233 13.10 -6.36 -1.50
N VAL A 234 13.73 -5.19 -1.65
CA VAL A 234 14.86 -4.74 -0.84
C VAL A 234 14.53 -3.48 -0.06
N SER A 235 14.19 -2.37 -0.75
CA SER A 235 14.00 -1.09 -0.06
C SER A 235 12.62 -0.94 0.59
N GLY A 236 11.63 -1.72 0.13
CA GLY A 236 10.24 -1.58 0.55
C GLY A 236 9.55 -0.29 0.08
N CYS A 237 10.09 0.44 -0.91
CA CYS A 237 9.40 1.61 -1.48
C CYS A 237 8.29 1.21 -2.45
N GLY A 238 8.44 0.07 -3.14
CA GLY A 238 7.42 -0.52 -4.00
C GLY A 238 6.52 -1.46 -3.19
N ASP A 239 5.23 -1.51 -3.52
CA ASP A 239 4.26 -2.38 -2.86
C ASP A 239 3.89 -3.60 -3.70
N VAL A 240 3.73 -3.41 -5.02
CA VAL A 240 3.33 -4.47 -5.96
C VAL A 240 4.19 -4.39 -7.20
N LEU A 241 4.93 -5.47 -7.49
CA LEU A 241 5.68 -5.64 -8.73
C LEU A 241 4.72 -6.19 -9.80
N CYS A 242 4.60 -5.48 -10.92
CA CYS A 242 3.75 -5.88 -12.04
C CYS A 242 4.61 -6.16 -13.27
N GLU A 243 4.23 -7.12 -14.09
CA GLU A 243 4.92 -7.41 -15.35
C GLU A 243 4.51 -6.41 -16.44
N THR A 244 3.28 -5.90 -16.37
CA THR A 244 2.74 -5.00 -17.41
C THR A 244 2.04 -3.78 -16.83
N GLU A 245 1.91 -2.73 -17.66
CA GLU A 245 1.14 -1.53 -17.27
C GLU A 245 -0.36 -1.84 -17.06
N ALA A 246 -0.91 -2.78 -17.83
CA ALA A 246 -2.31 -3.19 -17.72
C ALA A 246 -2.58 -3.88 -16.37
N GLU A 247 -1.66 -4.75 -15.92
CA GLU A 247 -1.73 -5.39 -14.61
C GLU A 247 -1.68 -4.37 -13.47
N ALA A 248 -0.77 -3.38 -13.55
CA ALA A 248 -0.69 -2.32 -12.55
C ALA A 248 -1.99 -1.49 -12.47
N ILE A 249 -2.60 -1.18 -13.63
CA ILE A 249 -3.86 -0.43 -13.71
C ILE A 249 -5.02 -1.25 -13.12
N GLU A 250 -5.12 -2.53 -13.47
CA GLU A 250 -6.15 -3.42 -12.93
C GLU A 250 -5.97 -3.64 -11.43
N GLY A 251 -4.73 -3.81 -10.98
CA GLY A 251 -4.36 -3.86 -9.58
C GLY A 251 -4.82 -2.60 -8.82
N ALA A 252 -4.64 -1.41 -9.39
CA ALA A 252 -5.10 -0.17 -8.79
C ALA A 252 -6.64 -0.09 -8.69
N ARG A 253 -7.36 -0.55 -9.73
CA ARG A 253 -8.83 -0.65 -9.69
C ARG A 253 -9.28 -1.62 -8.59
N ARG A 254 -8.66 -2.81 -8.52
CA ARG A 254 -8.92 -3.82 -7.50
C ARG A 254 -8.61 -3.30 -6.09
N TYR A 255 -7.48 -2.65 -5.87
CA TYR A 255 -7.11 -2.07 -4.58
C TYR A 255 -8.16 -1.08 -4.07
N LEU A 256 -8.62 -0.17 -4.94
CA LEU A 256 -9.64 0.81 -4.57
C LEU A 256 -10.97 0.16 -4.20
N SER A 257 -11.29 -1.03 -4.72
CA SER A 257 -12.53 -1.75 -4.38
C SER A 257 -12.64 -2.13 -2.90
N TYR A 258 -11.52 -2.26 -2.18
CA TYR A 258 -11.51 -2.54 -0.72
C TYR A 258 -11.67 -1.30 0.14
N LEU A 259 -11.37 -0.11 -0.40
CA LEU A 259 -11.24 1.11 0.38
C LEU A 259 -12.46 2.04 0.21
N PRO A 260 -12.84 2.80 1.24
CA PRO A 260 -13.80 3.90 1.09
C PRO A 260 -13.22 5.02 0.21
N SER A 261 -14.06 5.94 -0.26
CA SER A 261 -13.59 7.09 -1.07
C SER A 261 -12.77 8.11 -0.26
N SER A 262 -12.97 8.16 1.06
CA SER A 262 -12.20 8.96 2.01
C SER A 262 -12.37 8.40 3.42
N CYS A 263 -11.53 8.85 4.37
CA CYS A 263 -11.69 8.47 5.77
C CYS A 263 -13.09 8.85 6.29
N GLY A 264 -13.70 7.94 7.05
CA GLY A 264 -15.05 8.09 7.60
C GLY A 264 -16.20 7.91 6.60
N ALA A 265 -15.92 7.65 5.32
CA ALA A 265 -16.95 7.23 4.36
C ALA A 265 -17.22 5.72 4.49
N ALA A 266 -18.37 5.27 3.98
CA ALA A 266 -18.76 3.86 4.02
C ALA A 266 -17.75 2.97 3.27
N ILE A 267 -17.43 1.83 3.88
CA ILE A 267 -16.56 0.81 3.30
C ILE A 267 -17.37 0.03 2.25
N PRO A 268 -16.80 -0.25 1.05
CA PRO A 268 -17.52 -1.00 0.03
C PRO A 268 -17.76 -2.44 0.48
N ARG A 269 -19.02 -2.91 0.40
CA ARG A 269 -19.37 -4.33 0.59
C ARG A 269 -19.60 -4.98 -0.77
N VAL A 270 -19.18 -6.24 -0.90
CA VAL A 270 -19.45 -7.08 -2.08
C VAL A 270 -20.35 -8.25 -1.71
N GLU A 271 -20.85 -8.96 -2.73
CA GLU A 271 -21.59 -10.20 -2.49
C GLU A 271 -20.65 -11.25 -1.86
N PRO A 272 -21.05 -11.91 -0.76
CA PRO A 272 -20.24 -12.94 -0.13
C PRO A 272 -19.95 -14.10 -1.08
N VAL A 273 -18.71 -14.59 -1.03
CA VAL A 273 -18.31 -15.81 -1.76
C VAL A 273 -17.75 -16.80 -0.75
N ALA A 274 -18.15 -18.07 -0.85
CA ALA A 274 -17.59 -19.11 0.01
C ALA A 274 -16.06 -19.20 -0.16
N PRO A 275 -15.30 -19.60 0.88
CA PRO A 275 -13.86 -19.81 0.75
C PRO A 275 -13.52 -20.81 -0.34
N ARG A 276 -12.33 -20.66 -0.92
CA ARG A 276 -11.82 -21.59 -1.94
C ARG A 276 -11.64 -22.99 -1.38
N VAL A 277 -11.23 -23.09 -0.11
CA VAL A 277 -10.87 -24.35 0.54
C VAL A 277 -11.75 -24.56 1.77
N ASP A 278 -12.19 -25.81 1.98
CA ASP A 278 -13.02 -26.17 3.12
C ASP A 278 -12.27 -26.00 4.46
N ILE A 279 -12.90 -25.24 5.37
CA ILE A 279 -12.41 -24.96 6.73
C ILE A 279 -12.20 -26.24 7.55
N THR A 280 -12.93 -27.33 7.28
CA THR A 280 -12.79 -28.60 8.02
C THR A 280 -11.40 -29.23 7.89
N THR A 281 -10.64 -28.85 6.85
CA THR A 281 -9.28 -29.35 6.62
C THR A 281 -8.18 -28.57 7.35
N LEU A 282 -8.51 -27.43 7.98
CA LEU A 282 -7.53 -26.52 8.60
C LEU A 282 -6.65 -27.21 9.65
N GLY A 283 -7.21 -28.07 10.50
CA GLY A 283 -6.47 -28.80 11.53
C GLY A 283 -5.37 -29.74 10.99
N SER A 284 -5.46 -30.14 9.72
CA SER A 284 -4.43 -30.95 9.06
C SER A 284 -3.26 -30.15 8.48
N CYS A 285 -3.44 -28.83 8.31
CA CYS A 285 -2.46 -27.94 7.69
C CYS A 285 -1.47 -27.36 8.70
N VAL A 286 -1.88 -27.21 9.97
CA VAL A 286 -1.06 -26.64 11.05
C VAL A 286 -0.33 -27.76 11.79
N PRO A 287 1.01 -27.91 11.64
CA PRO A 287 1.75 -28.98 12.29
C PRO A 287 1.86 -28.74 13.79
N SER A 288 1.67 -29.80 14.58
CA SER A 288 1.88 -29.80 16.03
C SER A 288 3.35 -29.61 16.43
N ASP A 289 4.28 -30.09 15.61
CA ASP A 289 5.71 -29.78 15.75
C ASP A 289 5.99 -28.34 15.29
N GLU A 290 6.42 -27.51 16.24
CA GLU A 290 6.78 -26.12 16.04
C GLU A 290 7.96 -25.92 15.09
N ASN A 291 8.86 -26.89 14.97
CA ASN A 291 10.00 -26.80 14.06
C ASN A 291 9.61 -27.05 12.61
N ARG A 292 8.43 -27.63 12.37
CA ARG A 292 7.90 -27.85 11.02
C ARG A 292 7.15 -26.59 10.55
N PRO A 293 7.63 -25.90 9.50
CA PRO A 293 6.91 -24.76 8.95
C PRO A 293 5.67 -25.22 8.18
N PHE A 294 4.71 -24.30 8.02
CA PHE A 294 3.57 -24.45 7.12
C PHE A 294 3.32 -23.13 6.40
N ASP A 295 2.49 -23.16 5.35
CA ASP A 295 2.14 -21.96 4.61
C ASP A 295 0.97 -21.23 5.27
N ILE A 296 1.13 -19.96 5.65
CA ILE A 296 0.00 -19.22 6.22
C ILE A 296 -1.14 -19.00 5.22
N PHE A 297 -0.86 -19.08 3.92
CA PHE A 297 -1.90 -19.05 2.89
C PHE A 297 -2.89 -20.22 3.01
N GLU A 298 -2.48 -21.36 3.56
CA GLU A 298 -3.42 -22.47 3.86
C GLU A 298 -4.48 -22.04 4.88
N VAL A 299 -4.16 -21.12 5.80
CA VAL A 299 -5.13 -20.58 6.75
C VAL A 299 -5.99 -19.51 6.07
N ILE A 300 -5.34 -18.56 5.37
CA ILE A 300 -6.02 -17.46 4.68
C ILE A 300 -7.08 -17.98 3.71
N ASP A 301 -6.74 -18.92 2.82
CA ASP A 301 -7.64 -19.46 1.79
C ASP A 301 -8.88 -20.20 2.33
N ARG A 302 -8.89 -20.53 3.63
CA ARG A 302 -10.02 -21.17 4.33
C ARG A 302 -10.89 -20.19 5.11
N VAL A 303 -10.35 -19.02 5.45
CA VAL A 303 -11.07 -18.02 6.27
C VAL A 303 -11.59 -16.85 5.46
N VAL A 304 -11.01 -16.53 4.30
CA VAL A 304 -11.45 -15.43 3.44
C VAL A 304 -12.34 -15.92 2.30
N ASP A 305 -13.15 -15.02 1.75
CA ASP A 305 -13.97 -15.28 0.58
C ASP A 305 -13.08 -15.59 -0.64
N SER A 306 -13.51 -16.54 -1.50
CA SER A 306 -12.67 -16.98 -2.63
C SER A 306 -12.23 -15.81 -3.51
N ASP A 307 -10.98 -15.88 -3.97
CA ASP A 307 -10.35 -14.93 -4.89
C ASP A 307 -10.28 -13.48 -4.40
N SER A 308 -10.57 -13.24 -3.11
CA SER A 308 -10.55 -11.91 -2.51
C SER A 308 -9.18 -11.46 -2.02
N PHE A 309 -8.27 -12.37 -1.65
CA PHE A 309 -6.98 -11.96 -1.08
C PHE A 309 -6.12 -11.16 -2.07
N PHE A 310 -5.80 -9.92 -1.71
CA PHE A 310 -4.93 -8.99 -2.41
C PHE A 310 -3.69 -8.72 -1.55
N GLU A 311 -2.59 -9.40 -1.87
CA GLU A 311 -1.34 -9.28 -1.12
C GLU A 311 -0.64 -7.94 -1.38
N ILE A 312 -0.17 -7.30 -0.31
CA ILE A 312 0.61 -6.06 -0.35
C ILE A 312 2.03 -6.37 0.12
N LYS A 313 3.03 -5.91 -0.63
CA LYS A 313 4.46 -6.13 -0.35
C LYS A 313 4.84 -7.61 -0.30
N ALA A 314 4.34 -8.42 -1.24
CA ALA A 314 4.61 -9.86 -1.32
C ALA A 314 6.11 -10.23 -1.36
N LEU A 315 6.96 -9.34 -1.88
CA LEU A 315 8.40 -9.58 -2.04
C LEU A 315 9.26 -8.98 -0.91
N PHE A 316 8.70 -8.13 -0.04
CA PHE A 316 9.41 -7.45 1.04
C PHE A 316 8.96 -7.98 2.41
N ALA A 317 9.92 -8.29 3.28
CA ALA A 317 9.68 -8.89 4.61
C ALA A 317 8.69 -10.06 4.56
N ARG A 318 9.02 -11.09 3.76
CA ARG A 318 8.13 -12.21 3.39
C ARG A 318 7.68 -13.06 4.58
N GLU A 319 8.38 -12.97 5.69
CA GLU A 319 8.01 -13.59 6.97
C GLU A 319 6.77 -12.96 7.64
N LEU A 320 6.29 -11.82 7.16
CA LEU A 320 5.02 -11.20 7.54
C LEU A 320 4.19 -10.92 6.28
N VAL A 321 3.08 -11.62 6.10
CA VAL A 321 2.11 -11.40 5.03
C VAL A 321 1.17 -10.27 5.43
N THR A 322 0.90 -9.35 4.51
CA THR A 322 -0.06 -8.25 4.66
C THR A 322 -0.92 -8.16 3.42
N GLY A 323 -2.22 -7.92 3.56
CA GLY A 323 -3.10 -7.80 2.41
C GLY A 323 -4.55 -7.56 2.78
N PHE A 324 -5.35 -7.20 1.78
CA PHE A 324 -6.80 -7.07 1.95
C PHE A 324 -7.50 -8.34 1.50
N ALA A 325 -8.65 -8.63 2.10
CA ALA A 325 -9.53 -9.71 1.69
C ALA A 325 -10.98 -9.35 2.00
N HIS A 326 -11.92 -10.22 1.62
CA HIS A 326 -13.29 -10.15 2.09
C HIS A 326 -13.57 -11.30 3.06
N ILE A 327 -14.35 -11.04 4.11
CA ILE A 327 -14.99 -12.07 4.95
C ILE A 327 -16.48 -11.75 4.97
N ASP A 328 -17.28 -12.64 4.40
CA ASP A 328 -18.73 -12.44 4.22
C ASP A 328 -19.05 -11.12 3.48
N GLY A 329 -18.28 -10.86 2.42
CA GLY A 329 -18.41 -9.67 1.58
C GLY A 329 -17.86 -8.37 2.19
N HIS A 330 -17.36 -8.37 3.42
CA HIS A 330 -16.81 -7.18 4.07
C HIS A 330 -15.28 -7.12 3.94
N PRO A 331 -14.69 -5.98 3.52
CA PRO A 331 -13.24 -5.81 3.47
C PRO A 331 -12.60 -5.92 4.86
N VAL A 332 -11.50 -6.67 4.94
CA VAL A 332 -10.68 -6.85 6.14
C VAL A 332 -9.20 -6.76 5.74
N GLY A 333 -8.41 -6.06 6.56
CA GLY A 333 -6.95 -6.07 6.49
C GLY A 333 -6.37 -7.22 7.28
N ILE A 334 -5.50 -8.03 6.66
CA ILE A 334 -4.91 -9.22 7.28
C ILE A 334 -3.42 -8.97 7.53
N LEU A 335 -2.96 -9.24 8.75
CA LEU A 335 -1.55 -9.42 9.08
C LEU A 335 -1.33 -10.86 9.52
N ALA A 336 -0.42 -11.57 8.86
CA ALA A 336 -0.22 -12.99 9.13
C ALA A 336 1.27 -13.34 9.16
N ASN A 337 1.75 -13.98 10.23
CA ASN A 337 3.12 -14.49 10.24
C ASN A 337 3.23 -15.65 9.26
N GLN A 338 4.32 -15.72 8.49
CA GLN A 338 4.54 -16.74 7.46
C GLN A 338 5.65 -17.70 7.90
N PRO A 339 5.31 -18.87 8.47
CA PRO A 339 6.30 -19.78 9.04
C PRO A 339 7.25 -20.39 8.01
N LYS A 340 6.85 -20.53 6.73
CA LYS A 340 7.77 -20.98 5.65
C LYS A 340 8.92 -20.00 5.41
N TRP A 341 8.77 -18.73 5.79
CA TRP A 341 9.79 -17.70 5.60
C TRP A 341 10.37 -17.30 6.95
N LYS A 342 11.63 -17.67 7.20
CA LYS A 342 12.36 -17.38 8.45
C LYS A 342 11.58 -17.76 9.73
N GLY A 343 10.70 -18.76 9.66
CA GLY A 343 9.91 -19.21 10.82
C GLY A 343 8.86 -18.21 11.32
N GLY A 344 8.51 -17.17 10.55
CA GLY A 344 7.57 -16.13 10.97
C GLY A 344 8.14 -15.12 11.98
N VAL A 345 9.47 -15.12 12.19
CA VAL A 345 10.18 -14.18 13.08
C VAL A 345 10.05 -12.74 12.57
N LEU A 346 9.90 -11.75 13.45
CA LEU A 346 9.84 -10.34 13.05
C LEU A 346 11.22 -9.66 13.02
N PHE A 347 11.51 -8.90 11.96
CA PHE A 347 12.73 -8.11 11.75
C PHE A 347 12.39 -6.60 11.67
N VAL A 348 13.39 -5.75 11.47
CA VAL A 348 13.21 -4.30 11.23
C VAL A 348 12.24 -4.07 10.07
N ASP A 349 12.50 -4.71 8.93
CA ASP A 349 11.66 -4.58 7.74
C ASP A 349 10.23 -5.10 7.95
N SER A 350 10.06 -6.19 8.70
CA SER A 350 8.74 -6.74 9.03
C SER A 350 7.96 -5.77 9.93
N ALA A 351 8.63 -5.11 10.88
CA ALA A 351 8.02 -4.11 11.74
C ALA A 351 7.58 -2.86 10.94
N ASP A 352 8.40 -2.42 9.98
CA ASP A 352 8.08 -1.30 9.09
C ASP A 352 6.89 -1.62 8.18
N LYS A 353 6.89 -2.82 7.58
CA LYS A 353 5.79 -3.34 6.76
C LYS A 353 4.49 -3.41 7.58
N GLY A 354 4.55 -4.03 8.76
CA GLY A 354 3.41 -4.20 9.65
C GLY A 354 2.84 -2.87 10.13
N ALA A 355 3.69 -1.95 10.61
CA ALA A 355 3.27 -0.64 11.09
C ALA A 355 2.53 0.17 10.02
N ARG A 356 3.12 0.27 8.80
CA ARG A 356 2.50 1.00 7.70
C ARG A 356 1.15 0.39 7.30
N PHE A 357 1.05 -0.93 7.24
CA PHE A 357 -0.19 -1.60 6.86
C PHE A 357 -1.30 -1.45 7.92
N ILE A 358 -0.97 -1.50 9.21
CA ILE A 358 -1.92 -1.25 10.30
C ILE A 358 -2.47 0.17 10.22
N TRP A 359 -1.59 1.18 10.07
CA TRP A 359 -2.01 2.57 9.92
C TRP A 359 -2.85 2.80 8.66
N LEU A 360 -2.54 2.12 7.56
CA LEU A 360 -3.33 2.17 6.35
C LEU A 360 -4.77 1.69 6.59
N CYS A 361 -4.93 0.52 7.22
CA CYS A 361 -6.25 -0.03 7.52
C CYS A 361 -7.02 0.90 8.47
N ASP A 362 -6.37 1.33 9.56
CA ASP A 362 -6.96 2.21 10.56
C ASP A 362 -7.43 3.56 9.97
N ALA A 363 -6.61 4.19 9.13
CA ALA A 363 -6.95 5.48 8.51
C ALA A 363 -8.20 5.42 7.63
N PHE A 364 -8.45 4.26 7.00
CA PHE A 364 -9.58 4.04 6.11
C PHE A 364 -10.68 3.17 6.70
N GLY A 365 -10.64 2.88 8.00
CA GLY A 365 -11.71 2.19 8.72
C GLY A 365 -11.75 0.67 8.52
N LEU A 366 -10.77 0.07 7.85
CA LEU A 366 -10.79 -1.37 7.58
C LEU A 366 -10.51 -2.16 8.86
N PRO A 367 -11.39 -3.10 9.25
CA PRO A 367 -11.11 -4.04 10.34
C PRO A 367 -9.82 -4.82 10.11
N LEU A 368 -9.14 -5.18 11.20
CA LEU A 368 -7.88 -5.90 11.19
C LEU A 368 -8.04 -7.32 11.73
N LEU A 369 -7.53 -8.29 10.97
CA LEU A 369 -7.38 -9.69 11.39
C LEU A 369 -5.90 -10.03 11.52
N TYR A 370 -5.48 -10.41 12.72
CA TYR A 370 -4.13 -10.92 12.99
C TYR A 370 -4.16 -12.45 13.00
N LEU A 371 -3.36 -13.09 12.15
CA LEU A 371 -3.14 -14.55 12.15
C LEU A 371 -1.74 -14.85 12.70
N VAL A 372 -1.70 -15.27 13.96
CA VAL A 372 -0.47 -15.25 14.77
C VAL A 372 0.21 -16.62 14.78
N ASP A 373 1.40 -16.70 14.19
CA ASP A 373 2.37 -17.79 14.37
C ASP A 373 3.79 -17.19 14.46
N VAL A 374 4.04 -16.46 15.55
CA VAL A 374 5.25 -15.66 15.76
C VAL A 374 6.09 -16.19 16.92
N PRO A 375 7.36 -16.55 16.68
CA PRO A 375 8.29 -16.94 17.75
C PRO A 375 8.89 -15.74 18.49
N GLY A 376 8.67 -14.52 18.01
CA GLY A 376 9.16 -13.26 18.58
C GLY A 376 9.81 -12.36 17.53
N PHE A 377 10.46 -11.29 18.00
CA PHE A 377 11.40 -10.52 17.20
C PHE A 377 12.76 -11.23 17.13
N MET A 378 13.47 -11.02 16.02
CA MET A 378 14.82 -11.54 15.85
C MET A 378 15.75 -10.97 16.94
N ILE A 379 16.61 -11.82 17.48
CA ILE A 379 17.67 -11.44 18.42
C ILE A 379 19.03 -11.51 17.72
N GLY A 380 19.98 -10.66 18.15
CA GLY A 380 21.37 -10.74 17.72
C GLY A 380 21.98 -9.38 17.36
N SER A 381 23.30 -9.30 17.42
CA SER A 381 24.05 -8.04 17.27
C SER A 381 23.80 -7.31 15.95
N LYS A 382 23.47 -8.03 14.87
CA LYS A 382 23.15 -7.42 13.56
C LYS A 382 21.85 -6.61 13.64
N VAL A 383 20.75 -7.24 14.06
CA VAL A 383 19.44 -6.58 14.12
C VAL A 383 19.39 -5.50 15.21
N GLU A 384 20.17 -5.65 16.28
CA GLU A 384 20.38 -4.60 17.27
C GLU A 384 21.02 -3.34 16.64
N ARG A 385 22.04 -3.49 15.79
CA ARG A 385 22.67 -2.37 15.08
C ARG A 385 21.76 -1.74 14.03
N GLU A 386 20.88 -2.53 13.42
CA GLU A 386 19.85 -2.04 12.49
C GLU A 386 18.75 -1.25 13.24
N GLY A 387 18.63 -1.47 14.56
CA GLY A 387 17.66 -0.79 15.43
C GLY A 387 16.35 -1.57 15.58
N ILE A 388 16.41 -2.88 15.82
CA ILE A 388 15.22 -3.72 16.02
C ILE A 388 14.31 -3.24 17.16
N ILE A 389 14.87 -2.66 18.23
CA ILE A 389 14.08 -2.15 19.37
C ILE A 389 13.18 -0.99 18.94
N ARG A 390 13.73 0.02 18.23
CA ARG A 390 12.95 1.17 17.74
C ARG A 390 11.94 0.75 16.66
N ALA A 391 12.32 -0.20 15.80
CA ALA A 391 11.42 -0.74 14.77
C ALA A 391 10.24 -1.52 15.40
N GLY A 392 10.52 -2.41 16.36
CA GLY A 392 9.50 -3.12 17.11
C GLY A 392 8.57 -2.16 17.87
N ALA A 393 9.12 -1.11 18.50
CA ALA A 393 8.34 -0.08 19.17
C ALA A 393 7.43 0.71 18.20
N LYS A 394 7.85 0.92 16.94
CA LYS A 394 7.02 1.51 15.88
C LYS A 394 5.83 0.61 15.53
N MET A 395 6.04 -0.69 15.34
CA MET A 395 4.94 -1.64 15.07
C MET A 395 3.98 -1.75 16.25
N ILE A 396 4.50 -1.85 17.47
CA ILE A 396 3.70 -1.84 18.71
C ILE A 396 2.89 -0.54 18.82
N SER A 397 3.48 0.61 18.45
CA SER A 397 2.75 1.88 18.41
C SER A 397 1.58 1.83 17.44
N ALA A 398 1.76 1.25 16.25
CA ALA A 398 0.68 1.10 15.27
C ALA A 398 -0.45 0.20 15.79
N VAL A 399 -0.12 -0.95 16.40
CA VAL A 399 -1.09 -1.87 17.03
C VAL A 399 -1.90 -1.17 18.13
N SER A 400 -1.23 -0.42 18.98
CA SER A 400 -1.86 0.30 20.10
C SER A 400 -2.66 1.52 19.66
N GLU A 401 -2.31 2.12 18.52
CA GLU A 401 -3.05 3.27 18.00
C GLU A 401 -4.35 2.83 17.35
N ALA A 402 -4.30 1.74 16.57
CA ALA A 402 -5.42 1.25 15.76
C ALA A 402 -6.73 1.21 16.56
N SER A 403 -7.74 1.87 16.00
CA SER A 403 -9.06 2.14 16.59
C SER A 403 -10.20 1.45 15.84
N VAL A 404 -9.90 0.92 14.65
CA VAL A 404 -10.74 -0.02 13.92
C VAL A 404 -10.91 -1.34 14.69
N PRO A 405 -11.95 -2.12 14.39
CA PRO A 405 -12.10 -3.44 14.97
C PRO A 405 -10.87 -4.32 14.74
N ARG A 406 -10.41 -5.04 15.77
CA ARG A 406 -9.22 -5.89 15.74
C ARG A 406 -9.56 -7.26 16.30
N ILE A 407 -9.39 -8.30 15.50
CA ILE A 407 -9.47 -9.69 15.96
C ILE A 407 -8.10 -10.34 15.81
N SER A 408 -7.64 -10.99 16.88
CA SER A 408 -6.40 -11.76 16.87
C SER A 408 -6.71 -13.23 16.97
N VAL A 409 -6.16 -14.03 16.05
CA VAL A 409 -6.29 -15.49 16.04
C VAL A 409 -4.90 -16.08 16.20
N ILE A 410 -4.65 -16.66 17.37
CA ILE A 410 -3.42 -17.37 17.66
C ILE A 410 -3.49 -18.74 17.01
N VAL A 411 -2.82 -18.87 15.85
CA VAL A 411 -2.81 -20.10 15.05
C VAL A 411 -1.92 -21.14 15.69
N ARG A 412 -0.71 -20.77 16.09
CA ARG A 412 0.24 -21.70 16.71
C ARG A 412 1.16 -21.00 17.71
N LYS A 413 2.26 -20.38 17.30
CA LYS A 413 3.19 -19.72 18.25
C LYS A 413 2.74 -18.30 18.55
N ALA A 414 2.76 -17.91 19.81
CA ALA A 414 2.72 -16.51 20.20
C ALA A 414 3.65 -16.26 21.39
N TYR A 415 4.91 -15.96 21.08
CA TYR A 415 5.95 -15.82 22.08
C TYR A 415 6.45 -14.38 22.28
N GLY A 416 6.64 -14.03 23.55
CA GLY A 416 7.31 -12.82 24.00
C GLY A 416 6.77 -11.57 23.31
N ALA A 417 7.68 -10.70 22.85
CA ALA A 417 7.31 -9.46 22.17
C ALA A 417 6.61 -9.67 20.81
N GLY A 418 6.65 -10.89 20.24
CA GLY A 418 5.87 -11.22 19.05
C GLY A 418 4.36 -11.15 19.33
N LEU A 419 3.93 -11.59 20.52
CA LEU A 419 2.55 -11.47 20.98
C LEU A 419 2.11 -10.00 21.05
N TYR A 420 3.03 -9.09 21.42
CA TYR A 420 2.73 -7.65 21.48
C TYR A 420 2.52 -7.06 20.09
N ALA A 421 3.43 -7.38 19.16
CA ALA A 421 3.38 -6.90 17.79
C ALA A 421 2.20 -7.44 16.98
N MET A 422 1.67 -8.61 17.36
CA MET A 422 0.57 -9.27 16.67
C MET A 422 -0.77 -9.14 17.42
N CYS A 423 -0.97 -8.03 18.15
CA CYS A 423 -2.21 -7.68 18.83
C CYS A 423 -2.73 -8.78 19.78
N GLY A 424 -1.85 -9.29 20.64
CA GLY A 424 -2.23 -10.22 21.71
C GLY A 424 -3.11 -9.55 22.78
N PRO A 425 -3.54 -10.31 23.82
CA PRO A 425 -4.56 -9.88 24.78
C PRO A 425 -4.29 -8.52 25.44
N GLY A 426 -3.03 -8.23 25.80
CA GLY A 426 -2.65 -6.97 26.44
C GLY A 426 -2.77 -5.72 25.55
N PHE A 427 -3.05 -5.90 24.25
CA PHE A 427 -3.27 -4.82 23.29
C PHE A 427 -4.76 -4.60 22.98
N SER A 428 -5.62 -5.23 23.78
CA SER A 428 -7.08 -5.09 23.77
C SER A 428 -7.70 -5.24 22.38
N PRO A 429 -7.48 -6.37 21.67
CA PRO A 429 -8.32 -6.68 20.52
C PRO A 429 -9.79 -6.80 20.95
N ASP A 430 -10.72 -6.63 20.02
CA ASP A 430 -12.15 -6.90 20.26
C ASP A 430 -12.41 -8.39 20.53
N ALA A 431 -11.54 -9.26 20.01
CA ALA A 431 -11.46 -10.66 20.37
C ALA A 431 -10.05 -11.21 20.17
N CYS A 432 -9.52 -11.94 21.15
CA CYS A 432 -8.34 -12.77 21.06
C CYS A 432 -8.74 -14.25 21.11
N LEU A 433 -8.71 -14.91 19.97
CA LEU A 433 -9.04 -16.31 19.78
C LEU A 433 -7.77 -17.15 19.73
N ALA A 434 -7.82 -18.37 20.23
CA ALA A 434 -6.76 -19.34 20.07
C ALA A 434 -7.27 -20.60 19.35
N LEU A 435 -6.47 -21.14 18.44
CA LEU A 435 -6.73 -22.47 17.87
C LEU A 435 -6.16 -23.56 18.80
N PRO A 436 -6.59 -24.84 18.67
CA PRO A 436 -6.11 -25.92 19.54
C PRO A 436 -4.59 -26.16 19.47
N SER A 437 -3.93 -25.68 18.42
CA SER A 437 -2.47 -25.72 18.24
C SER A 437 -1.72 -24.56 18.92
N ALA A 438 -2.42 -23.61 19.54
CA ALA A 438 -1.82 -22.42 20.11
C ALA A 438 -0.90 -22.72 21.29
N LYS A 439 0.23 -22.01 21.34
CA LYS A 439 1.19 -22.00 22.43
C LYS A 439 1.56 -20.55 22.71
N ILE A 440 1.20 -20.10 23.91
CA ILE A 440 1.34 -18.71 24.33
C ILE A 440 2.25 -18.69 25.55
N ALA A 441 3.41 -18.05 25.43
CA ALA A 441 4.40 -18.01 26.50
C ALA A 441 5.37 -16.83 26.36
N VAL A 442 6.21 -16.62 27.37
CA VAL A 442 7.28 -15.62 27.31
C VAL A 442 8.31 -15.96 26.23
N MET A 443 8.64 -17.24 26.06
CA MET A 443 9.55 -17.73 25.03
C MET A 443 9.31 -19.22 24.76
N GLY A 444 9.84 -19.74 23.65
CA GLY A 444 9.76 -21.17 23.34
C GLY A 444 10.54 -22.05 24.33
N PRO A 445 10.22 -23.35 24.43
CA PRO A 445 10.80 -24.26 25.43
C PRO A 445 12.32 -24.34 25.37
N GLU A 446 12.89 -24.36 24.17
CA GLU A 446 14.33 -24.43 23.95
C GLU A 446 15.05 -23.19 24.49
N ALA A 447 14.46 -22.00 24.29
CA ALA A 447 15.00 -20.74 24.78
C ALA A 447 14.83 -20.61 26.30
N ALA A 448 13.64 -20.94 26.81
CA ALA A 448 13.32 -20.89 28.24
C ALA A 448 14.28 -21.75 29.07
N VAL A 449 14.45 -23.00 28.66
CA VAL A 449 15.28 -23.95 29.40
C VAL A 449 16.74 -23.51 29.42
N ASN A 450 17.26 -23.04 28.28
CA ASN A 450 18.62 -22.54 28.21
C ASN A 450 18.81 -21.24 28.99
N ALA A 451 17.82 -20.34 29.02
CA ALA A 451 17.96 -19.08 29.74
C ALA A 451 17.87 -19.26 31.27
N VAL A 452 16.90 -20.05 31.74
CA VAL A 452 16.60 -20.20 33.17
C VAL A 452 17.50 -21.25 33.84
N PHE A 453 17.75 -22.37 33.17
CA PHE A 453 18.45 -23.51 33.78
C PHE A 453 19.90 -23.66 33.31
N TYR A 454 20.49 -22.67 32.62
CA TYR A 454 21.87 -22.75 32.10
C TYR A 454 22.87 -23.26 33.14
N ASN A 455 22.96 -22.59 34.28
CA ASN A 455 23.92 -22.91 35.34
C ASN A 455 23.68 -24.31 35.92
N ARG A 456 22.41 -24.71 36.07
CA ARG A 456 22.03 -26.04 36.54
C ARG A 456 22.45 -27.11 35.54
N ILE A 457 22.19 -26.90 34.24
CA ILE A 457 22.58 -27.83 33.17
C ILE A 457 24.11 -27.94 33.11
N GLN A 458 24.86 -26.84 33.25
CA GLN A 458 26.32 -26.86 33.23
C GLN A 458 26.93 -27.53 34.48
N ALA A 459 26.20 -27.58 35.60
CA ALA A 459 26.64 -28.28 36.80
C ALA A 459 26.55 -29.82 36.68
N GLU A 460 25.72 -30.34 35.78
CA GLU A 460 25.60 -31.79 35.55
C GLU A 460 26.74 -32.34 34.67
N PRO A 461 27.10 -33.63 34.83
CA PRO A 461 28.01 -34.33 33.93
C PRO A 461 27.56 -34.24 32.48
N GLU A 462 28.51 -34.07 31.54
CA GLU A 462 28.21 -33.87 30.11
C GLU A 462 27.29 -34.94 29.52
N ALA A 463 27.45 -36.19 29.94
CA ALA A 463 26.62 -37.32 29.51
C ALA A 463 25.15 -37.24 29.97
N GLU A 464 24.86 -36.51 31.06
CA GLU A 464 23.53 -36.41 31.66
C GLU A 464 22.76 -35.15 31.21
N ARG A 465 23.48 -34.14 30.71
CA ARG A 465 22.88 -32.88 30.23
C ARG A 465 21.79 -33.08 29.19
N PRO A 466 21.92 -33.94 28.16
CA PRO A 466 20.88 -34.10 27.15
C PRO A 466 19.56 -34.61 27.75
N ALA A 467 19.63 -35.55 28.70
CA ALA A 467 18.45 -36.10 29.38
C ALA A 467 17.78 -35.05 30.27
N LEU A 468 18.57 -34.26 31.02
CA LEU A 468 18.03 -33.16 31.84
C LEU A 468 17.38 -32.08 30.96
N ILE A 469 18.02 -31.67 29.86
CA ILE A 469 17.46 -30.69 28.92
C ILE A 469 16.14 -31.19 28.35
N ALA A 470 16.07 -32.45 27.92
CA ALA A 470 14.84 -33.04 27.38
C ALA A 470 13.71 -33.04 28.42
N LYS A 471 14.02 -33.41 29.67
CA LYS A 471 13.08 -33.39 30.79
C LYS A 471 12.56 -31.97 31.07
N LEU A 472 13.44 -30.99 31.23
CA LEU A 472 13.06 -29.60 31.51
C LEU A 472 12.24 -28.98 30.37
N ARG A 473 12.53 -29.33 29.12
CA ARG A 473 11.73 -28.88 27.96
C ARG A 473 10.33 -29.47 27.98
N GLU A 474 10.21 -30.74 28.34
CA GLU A 474 8.91 -31.41 28.44
C GLU A 474 8.08 -30.86 29.62
N GLU A 475 8.70 -30.60 30.76
CA GLU A 475 8.07 -29.90 31.89
C GLU A 475 7.55 -28.52 31.46
N TYR A 476 8.41 -27.70 30.83
CA TYR A 476 8.00 -26.38 30.35
C TYR A 476 6.85 -26.44 29.33
N ARG A 477 6.85 -27.43 28.42
CA ARG A 477 5.76 -27.60 27.45
C ARG A 477 4.42 -27.90 28.10
N ARG A 478 4.41 -28.60 29.25
CA ARG A 478 3.18 -28.88 30.01
C ARG A 478 2.70 -27.66 30.77
N ASP A 479 3.62 -26.81 31.24
CA ASP A 479 3.28 -25.55 31.92
C ASP A 479 2.66 -24.51 30.97
N VAL A 480 2.94 -24.61 29.67
CA VAL A 480 2.26 -23.83 28.62
C VAL A 480 0.89 -24.47 28.33
N ASP A 481 -0.06 -24.24 29.23
CA ASP A 481 -1.40 -24.80 29.18
C ASP A 481 -2.41 -23.81 28.60
N LEU A 482 -2.89 -24.10 27.38
CA LEU A 482 -3.88 -23.28 26.68
C LEU A 482 -5.24 -23.25 27.40
N MET A 483 -5.66 -24.37 28.02
CA MET A 483 -6.94 -24.43 28.72
C MET A 483 -6.89 -23.61 30.01
N LEU A 484 -5.74 -23.59 30.69
CA LEU A 484 -5.53 -22.70 31.83
C LEU A 484 -5.59 -21.23 31.41
N LEU A 485 -4.95 -20.86 30.29
CA LEU A 485 -5.02 -19.49 29.77
C LEU A 485 -6.46 -19.06 29.44
N ALA A 486 -7.26 -19.95 28.87
CA ALA A 486 -8.67 -19.70 28.62
C ALA A 486 -9.48 -19.61 29.93
N ALA A 487 -9.22 -20.48 30.90
CA ALA A 487 -9.88 -20.47 32.21
C ALA A 487 -9.58 -19.20 33.01
N GLU A 488 -8.37 -18.64 32.85
CA GLU A 488 -7.94 -17.37 33.43
C GLU A 488 -8.36 -16.15 32.58
N LEU A 489 -9.19 -16.36 31.54
CA LEU A 489 -9.73 -15.31 30.67
C LEU A 489 -8.64 -14.49 29.95
N VAL A 490 -7.49 -15.11 29.67
CA VAL A 490 -6.40 -14.49 28.90
C VAL A 490 -6.76 -14.42 27.41
N VAL A 491 -7.47 -15.43 26.91
CA VAL A 491 -8.05 -15.46 25.56
C VAL A 491 -9.57 -15.55 25.67
N ASP A 492 -10.28 -14.98 24.70
CA ASP A 492 -11.74 -14.94 24.71
C ASP A 492 -12.37 -16.29 24.38
N ASP A 493 -11.70 -17.10 23.54
CA ASP A 493 -12.13 -18.46 23.23
C ASP A 493 -10.99 -19.33 22.71
N VAL A 494 -11.12 -20.65 22.90
CA VAL A 494 -10.33 -21.68 22.22
C VAL A 494 -11.23 -22.32 21.16
N VAL A 495 -11.11 -21.82 19.93
CA VAL A 495 -12.04 -22.13 18.83
C VAL A 495 -11.59 -23.39 18.09
N PRO A 496 -12.43 -24.41 17.92
CA PRO A 496 -12.13 -25.54 17.03
C PRO A 496 -11.80 -25.07 15.62
N PHE A 497 -10.86 -25.74 14.94
CA PHE A 497 -10.38 -25.33 13.61
C PHE A 497 -11.52 -25.12 12.61
N GLU A 498 -12.46 -26.07 12.56
CA GLU A 498 -13.60 -26.10 11.66
C GLU A 498 -14.63 -24.98 11.92
N ARG A 499 -14.60 -24.35 13.10
CA ARG A 499 -15.51 -23.25 13.49
C ARG A 499 -14.92 -21.87 13.28
N LEU A 500 -13.62 -21.76 12.98
CA LEU A 500 -12.91 -20.48 12.96
C LEU A 500 -13.59 -19.45 12.04
N ARG A 501 -13.94 -19.84 10.81
CA ARG A 501 -14.55 -18.89 9.86
C ARG A 501 -15.90 -18.38 10.34
N ASP A 502 -16.77 -19.27 10.80
CA ASP A 502 -18.11 -18.87 11.28
C ASP A 502 -18.01 -17.91 12.47
N ASP A 503 -17.04 -18.13 13.36
CA ASP A 503 -16.76 -17.25 14.49
C ASP A 503 -16.27 -15.87 14.03
N LEU A 504 -15.35 -15.83 13.06
CA LEU A 504 -14.88 -14.58 12.45
C LEU A 504 -16.02 -13.82 11.76
N VAL A 505 -16.88 -14.49 11.00
CA VAL A 505 -18.04 -13.88 10.34
C VAL A 505 -18.97 -13.25 11.39
N ALA A 506 -19.33 -14.00 12.43
CA ALA A 506 -20.22 -13.51 13.48
C ALA A 506 -19.63 -12.30 14.23
N ARG A 507 -18.33 -12.34 14.57
CA ARG A 507 -17.66 -11.25 15.29
C ARG A 507 -17.49 -10.01 14.43
N PHE A 508 -17.03 -10.13 13.18
CA PHE A 508 -16.92 -8.98 12.30
C PHE A 508 -18.27 -8.36 11.98
N ALA A 509 -19.33 -9.16 11.82
CA ALA A 509 -20.69 -8.64 11.64
C ALA A 509 -21.15 -7.78 12.83
N ALA A 510 -20.79 -8.15 14.06
CA ALA A 510 -21.10 -7.37 15.26
C ALA A 510 -20.27 -6.07 15.39
N LEU A 511 -19.12 -5.99 14.68
CA LEU A 511 -18.14 -4.91 14.84
C LEU A 511 -18.08 -3.95 13.65
N HIS A 512 -18.67 -4.27 12.49
CA HIS A 512 -18.48 -3.50 11.25
C HIS A 512 -18.93 -2.04 11.37
N ASP A 513 -20.07 -1.81 12.04
CA ASP A 513 -20.63 -0.47 12.26
C ASP A 513 -20.20 0.14 13.61
N ARG A 514 -19.24 -0.48 14.31
CA ARG A 514 -18.72 0.03 15.59
C ARG A 514 -18.00 1.35 15.36
N PRO A 515 -18.31 2.42 16.12
CA PRO A 515 -17.52 3.64 16.05
C PRO A 515 -16.07 3.37 16.49
N PRO A 516 -15.07 4.05 15.92
CA PRO A 516 -13.68 3.90 16.34
C PRO A 516 -13.50 4.25 17.82
N ASP A 517 -12.56 3.57 18.48
CA ASP A 517 -12.22 3.83 19.88
C ASP A 517 -11.74 5.28 20.07
N ALA A 518 -12.21 5.92 21.15
CA ALA A 518 -11.86 7.30 21.44
C ALA A 518 -10.37 7.44 21.76
N ARG A 519 -9.66 8.32 21.05
CA ARG A 519 -8.25 8.63 21.31
C ARG A 519 -8.08 9.87 22.21
N PRO A 520 -7.03 9.92 23.05
CA PRO A 520 -6.68 11.14 23.78
C PRO A 520 -6.45 12.32 22.83
N PRO A 521 -6.92 13.54 23.15
CA PRO A 521 -6.82 14.69 22.27
C PRO A 521 -5.36 15.12 22.09
N LYS A 522 -4.84 15.03 20.87
CA LYS A 522 -3.49 15.45 20.49
C LYS A 522 -3.41 15.78 19.00
N LYS A 523 -2.40 16.56 18.59
CA LYS A 523 -2.20 16.90 17.17
C LYS A 523 -1.79 15.69 16.32
N HIS A 524 -0.87 14.88 16.86
CA HIS A 524 -0.41 13.62 16.29
C HIS A 524 0.42 12.87 17.35
N GLY A 525 0.73 11.60 17.11
CA GLY A 525 1.71 10.86 17.91
C GLY A 525 3.15 11.35 17.69
N VAL A 526 4.06 10.91 18.56
CA VAL A 526 5.51 11.02 18.40
C VAL A 526 6.06 9.60 18.42
N PHE A 527 6.05 8.96 17.25
CA PHE A 527 6.39 7.55 17.14
C PHE A 527 7.90 7.33 17.02
N PRO A 528 8.41 6.17 17.47
CA PRO A 528 9.78 5.76 17.18
C PRO A 528 10.05 5.75 15.66
N VAL A 529 11.19 6.30 15.23
CA VAL A 529 11.62 6.35 13.82
C VAL A 529 12.88 5.56 13.57
#